data_AF-A0A317EF69-F1
#
_entry.id   AF-A0A317EF69-F1
#
_cell.length_a   1.000
_cell.length_b   1.000
_cell.length_c   1.000
_cell.angle_alpha   90.00
_cell.angle_beta   90.00
_cell.angle_gamma   90.00
#
_symmetry.space_group_name_H-M   'P 1'
#
loop_
_entity.id
_entity.type
_entity.pdbx_description
1 polymer ?
#
loop_
_entity_poly.entity_id
_entity_poly.type
_entity_poly.pdbx_seq_one_letter_code
_entity_poly.pdbx_strand_id
1 'polypeptide(L)' 'MAIGSAVEKGPTVYVYDERGRQLFTKSRGSQPTDGLKGYTSGTVSIRHGFTIFTYDDKGRQVSSTSAR' A
#
# COMPACT_ATOMS: atom_id res chain seq x y z
N MET A 1 8.47 -10.79 6.04
CA MET A 1 9.58 -10.00 5.45
C MET A 1 9.30 -8.54 5.74
N ALA A 2 10.30 -7.76 6.13
CA ALA A 2 10.07 -6.34 6.35
C ALA A 2 9.85 -5.62 5.01
N ILE A 3 8.88 -4.71 4.97
CA ILE A 3 8.66 -3.80 3.84
C ILE A 3 9.80 -2.77 3.87
N GLY A 4 10.59 -2.75 2.79
CA GLY A 4 11.70 -1.81 2.62
C GLY A 4 11.30 -0.57 1.82
N SER A 5 10.36 -0.71 0.89
CA SER A 5 9.82 0.42 0.13
C SER A 5 8.44 0.15 -0.44
N ALA A 6 7.67 1.22 -0.66
CA ALA A 6 6.44 1.20 -1.44
C ALA A 6 6.48 2.36 -2.45
N VAL A 7 6.18 2.08 -3.72
CA VAL A 7 6.31 3.04 -4.82
C VAL A 7 5.06 3.02 -5.69
N GLU A 8 4.53 4.20 -6.00
CA GLU A 8 3.48 4.35 -7.01
C GLU A 8 4.09 4.45 -8.40
N LYS A 9 3.63 3.59 -9.31
CA LYS A 9 3.98 3.66 -10.74
C LYS A 9 2.71 3.49 -11.56
N GLY A 10 2.25 4.59 -12.16
CA GLY A 10 1.01 4.61 -12.92
C GLY A 10 -0.21 4.25 -12.06
N PRO A 11 -1.03 3.25 -12.42
CA PRO A 11 -2.21 2.86 -11.64
C PRO A 11 -1.92 1.88 -10.49
N THR A 12 -0.65 1.56 -10.23
CA THR A 12 -0.26 0.46 -9.35
C THR A 12 0.71 0.92 -8.26
N VAL A 13 0.47 0.47 -7.03
CA VAL A 13 1.40 0.53 -5.90
C VAL A 13 2.20 -0.77 -5.87
N TYR A 14 3.52 -0.65 -5.93
CA TYR A 14 4.47 -1.76 -5.82
C TYR A 14 5.09 -1.75 -4.44
N VAL A 15 5.11 -2.90 -3.77
CA VAL A 15 5.68 -3.06 -2.43
C VAL A 15 6.86 -4.01 -2.52
N TYR A 16 7.99 -3.60 -1.94
CA TYR A 16 9.25 -4.34 -1.98
C TYR A 16 9.76 -4.59 -0.57
N ASP A 17 10.50 -5.69 -0.40
CA ASP A 17 11.27 -5.94 0.81
C ASP A 17 12.54 -5.06 0.88
N GLU A 18 13.25 -5.14 1.98
CA GLU A 18 14.51 -4.40 2.22
C GLU A 18 15.62 -4.73 1.22
N ARG A 19 15.51 -5.84 0.48
CA ARG A 19 16.47 -6.26 -0.56
C ARG A 19 16.00 -5.88 -1.96
N GLY A 20 14.92 -5.11 -2.08
CA GLY A 20 14.34 -4.70 -3.35
C GLY A 20 13.55 -5.78 -4.07
N ARG A 21 13.25 -6.92 -3.42
CA ARG A 21 12.41 -7.97 -4.01
C ARG A 21 10.95 -7.58 -3.87
N GLN A 22 10.18 -7.71 -4.96
CA GLN A 22 8.76 -7.41 -4.92
C GLN A 22 8.02 -8.40 -4.01
N LEU A 23 7.25 -7.87 -3.07
CA LEU A 23 6.38 -8.64 -2.18
C LEU A 23 5.01 -8.83 -2.83
N PHE A 24 4.36 -7.73 -3.22
CA PHE A 24 3.06 -7.73 -3.89
C PHE A 24 2.79 -6.38 -4.57
N THR A 25 1.68 -6.33 -5.32
CA THR A 25 1.14 -5.11 -5.92
C THR A 25 -0.31 -4.88 -5.49
N LYS A 26 -0.74 -3.62 -5.50
CA LYS A 26 -2.13 -3.21 -5.31
C LYS A 26 -2.48 -2.10 -6.30
N SER A 27 -3.76 -1.99 -6.66
CA SER A 27 -4.25 -0.81 -7.37
C SER A 27 -4.04 0.43 -6.49
N ARG A 28 -3.63 1.55 -7.10
CA ARG A 28 -3.60 2.83 -6.39
C ARG A 28 -5.00 3.42 -6.17
N GLY A 29 -6.05 2.86 -6.78
CA GLY A 29 -7.38 3.45 -6.83
C GLY A 29 -7.57 4.37 -8.06
N SER A 30 -8.73 4.99 -8.17
CA SER A 30 -9.15 5.74 -9.36
C SER A 30 -9.38 7.23 -9.09
N GLN A 31 -9.54 7.62 -7.83
CA GLN A 31 -9.82 9.02 -7.48
C GLN A 31 -8.51 9.82 -7.34
N PRO A 32 -8.55 11.15 -7.49
CA PRO A 32 -7.37 12.01 -7.33
C PRO A 32 -6.72 11.90 -5.95
N THR A 33 -7.52 11.61 -4.92
CA THR A 33 -7.05 11.45 -3.54
C THR A 33 -6.56 10.03 -3.23
N ASP A 34 -6.73 9.09 -4.14
CA ASP A 34 -6.35 7.70 -3.92
C ASP A 34 -4.83 7.53 -3.95
N GLY A 35 -4.39 6.35 -3.55
CA GLY A 35 -2.99 5.96 -3.64
C GLY A 35 -2.33 5.70 -2.30
N LEU A 36 -1.04 5.41 -2.37
CA LEU A 36 -0.12 5.17 -1.26
C LEU A 36 -0.12 6.38 -0.33
N LYS A 37 -0.38 6.13 0.95
CA LYS A 37 -0.36 7.14 2.03
C LYS A 37 0.85 7.02 2.94
N GLY A 38 1.42 5.83 3.02
CA GLY A 38 2.62 5.59 3.80
C GLY A 38 2.85 4.11 4.00
N TYR A 39 4.02 3.78 4.52
CA TYR A 39 4.38 2.42 4.91
C TYR A 39 5.30 2.45 6.12
N THR A 40 5.34 1.33 6.83
CA THR A 40 6.28 0.98 7.89
C THR A 40 6.98 -0.31 7.49
N SER A 41 7.88 -0.84 8.34
CA SER A 41 8.49 -2.15 8.10
C SER A 41 7.48 -3.31 8.11
N GLY A 42 6.28 -3.13 8.67
CA GLY A 42 5.27 -4.19 8.79
C GLY A 42 4.01 -3.96 7.97
N THR A 43 3.72 -2.73 7.55
CA THR A 43 2.45 -2.40 6.89
C THR A 43 2.58 -1.35 5.79
N VAL A 44 1.65 -1.36 4.84
CA VAL A 44 1.46 -0.30 3.84
C VAL A 44 0.01 0.17 3.87
N SER A 45 -0.21 1.48 3.76
CA SER A 45 -1.55 2.08 3.73
C SER A 45 -1.85 2.69 2.37
N ILE A 46 -2.95 2.28 1.77
CA ILE A 46 -3.40 2.70 0.43
C ILE A 46 -4.83 3.18 0.53
N ARG A 47 -5.11 4.39 0.06
CA ARG A 47 -6.46 4.96 0.03
C ARG A 47 -7.16 4.59 -1.25
N HIS A 48 -8.37 4.03 -1.15
CA HIS A 48 -9.33 3.96 -2.25
C HIS A 48 -10.62 4.68 -1.84
N GLY A 49 -10.94 5.75 -2.54
CA GLY A 49 -12.05 6.65 -2.25
C GLY A 49 -12.01 7.23 -0.85
N PHE A 50 -12.99 6.83 -0.03
CA PHE A 50 -13.16 7.30 1.34
C PHE A 50 -12.60 6.34 2.38
N THR A 51 -11.82 5.34 1.97
CA THR A 51 -11.28 4.31 2.88
C THR A 51 -9.78 4.18 2.68
N ILE A 52 -9.04 4.15 3.78
CA ILE A 52 -7.63 3.75 3.81
C ILE A 52 -7.57 2.30 4.21
N PHE A 53 -7.01 1.46 3.34
CA PHE A 53 -6.75 0.06 3.59
C PHE A 53 -5.30 -0.13 4.01
N THR A 54 -5.07 -0.85 5.10
CA THR A 54 -3.73 -1.21 5.54
C THR A 54 -3.49 -2.69 5.27
N TYR A 55 -2.36 -2.99 4.63
CA TYR A 55 -1.94 -4.34 4.28
C TYR A 55 -0.65 -4.71 4.98
N ASP A 56 -0.48 -5.98 5.34
CA ASP A 56 0.78 -6.53 5.83
C ASP A 56 1.79 -6.81 4.69
N ASP A 57 2.96 -7.32 5.05
CA ASP A 57 4.03 -7.73 4.14
C ASP A 57 3.67 -8.84 3.15
N LYS A 58 2.56 -9.55 3.40
CA LYS A 58 2.01 -10.60 2.53
C LYS A 58 0.87 -10.07 1.66
N GLY A 59 0.56 -8.78 1.74
CA GLY A 59 -0.52 -8.14 0.98
C GLY A 59 -1.92 -8.45 1.50
N ARG A 60 -2.03 -9.00 2.72
CA ARG A 60 -3.31 -9.27 3.40
C ARG A 60 -3.77 -7.99 4.08
N GLN A 61 -5.05 -7.67 3.93
CA GLN A 61 -5.62 -6.52 4.63
C GLN A 61 -5.69 -6.82 6.13
N VAL A 62 -5.15 -5.93 6.95
CA VAL A 62 -5.15 -6.05 8.42
C VAL A 62 -6.06 -5.03 9.09
N SER A 63 -6.32 -3.90 8.44
CA SER A 63 -7.29 -2.92 8.91
C SER A 63 -7.82 -2.06 7.76
N SER A 64 -8.90 -1.34 8.05
CA SER A 64 -9.44 -0.30 7.20
C SER A 64 -9.98 0.84 8.05
N THR A 65 -9.69 2.08 7.65
CA THR A 65 -10.11 3.28 8.39
C THR A 65 -10.77 4.27 7.43
N SER A 66 -11.77 5.01 7.92
CA SER A 66 -12.37 6.12 7.16
C SER A 66 -11.32 7.18 6.83
N ALA A 67 -11.35 7.69 5.60
CA ALA A 67 -10.52 8.79 5.11
C ALA A 67 -11.27 10.13 5.04
N ARG A 68 -12.49 10.16 5.61
CA ARG A 68 -13.29 11.36 5.83
C ARG A 68 -12.96 12.00 7.16
#